data_AF-A0A7J2U4M1-F1
#
_entry.id   AF-A0A7J2U4M1-F1
#
_cell.length_a   1.000
_cell.length_b   1.000
_cell.length_c   1.000
_cell.angle_alpha   90.00
_cell.angle_beta   90.00
_cell.angle_gamma   90.00
#
_symmetry.space_group_name_H-M   'P 1'
#
loop_
_entity.id
_entity.type
_entity.pdbx_description
1 polymer ?
#
loop_
_entity_poly.entity_id
_entity_poly.type
_entity_poly.pdbx_seq_one_letter_code
_entity_poly.pdbx_strand_id
1 'polypeptide(L)'
;MALTIILNPITLMLLTSSFIAILIALITIIFKAVAKKEGSMSEDAIVMYIGGEHESILTLKFPSSDALYWAVLKRVFRNVYNYLINSLHTGNVLDWLRYMSMWYGFLMTLAIMVSILVVLYGW
;
A
#
# COMPACT_ATOMS: atom_id res chain seq x y z
N MET A 1 -26.33 -40.41 -0.93
CA MET A 1 -27.07 -39.54 -1.86
C MET A 1 -26.59 -38.12 -1.61
N ALA A 2 -25.71 -37.59 -2.47
CA ALA A 2 -25.18 -36.24 -2.33
C ALA A 2 -26.23 -35.25 -2.86
N LEU A 3 -26.64 -34.32 -2.02
CA LEU A 3 -27.66 -33.33 -2.35
C LEU A 3 -26.97 -32.19 -3.12
N THR A 4 -26.92 -32.29 -4.44
CA THR A 4 -26.37 -31.23 -5.30
C THR A 4 -27.37 -30.09 -5.42
N ILE A 5 -27.18 -29.06 -4.59
CA ILE A 5 -27.94 -27.80 -4.71
C ILE A 5 -27.39 -27.07 -5.94
N ILE A 6 -28.11 -27.15 -7.05
CA ILE A 6 -27.81 -26.36 -8.26
C ILE A 6 -28.32 -24.94 -8.00
N LEU A 7 -27.46 -24.09 -7.42
CA LEU A 7 -27.76 -22.68 -7.22
C LEU A 7 -27.65 -21.94 -8.55
N ASN A 8 -28.61 -21.06 -8.83
CA ASN A 8 -28.49 -20.11 -9.92
C ASN A 8 -27.17 -19.32 -9.76
N PRO A 9 -26.36 -19.13 -10.83
CA PRO A 9 -25.09 -18.42 -10.77
C PRO A 9 -25.17 -17.05 -10.07
N ILE A 10 -26.29 -16.36 -10.20
CA ILE A 10 -26.54 -15.06 -9.56
C ILE A 10 -26.70 -15.22 -8.05
N THR A 11 -27.43 -16.24 -7.60
CA THR A 11 -27.60 -16.55 -6.17
C THR A 11 -26.27 -16.94 -5.55
N LEU A 12 -25.44 -17.72 -6.27
CA LEU A 12 -24.10 -18.09 -5.82
C LEU A 12 -23.18 -16.87 -5.72
N MET A 13 -23.23 -15.97 -6.70
CA MET A 13 -22.47 -14.71 -6.69
C MET A 13 -22.85 -13.82 -5.51
N LEU A 14 -24.15 -13.63 -5.26
CA LEU A 14 -24.63 -12.82 -4.14
C LEU A 14 -24.21 -13.40 -2.79
N LEU A 15 -24.29 -14.72 -2.63
CA LEU A 15 -23.95 -15.39 -1.37
C LEU A 15 -22.45 -15.31 -1.10
N THR A 16 -21.62 -15.50 -2.13
CA THR A 16 -20.15 -15.39 -2.03
C THR A 16 -19.71 -13.95 -1.78
N SER A 17 -20.29 -12.96 -2.48
CA SER A 17 -19.98 -11.55 -2.24
C SER A 17 -20.39 -11.09 -0.85
N SER A 18 -21.54 -11.55 -0.35
CA SER A 18 -22.02 -11.24 1.00
C SER A 18 -21.11 -11.84 2.08
N PHE A 19 -20.66 -13.07 1.88
CA PHE A 19 -19.74 -13.73 2.81
C PHE A 19 -18.38 -13.03 2.88
N ILE A 20 -17.84 -12.63 1.73
CA ILE A 20 -16.61 -11.84 1.65
C ILE A 20 -16.78 -10.47 2.33
N ALA A 21 -17.95 -9.82 2.18
CA ALA A 21 -18.28 -8.57 2.85
C ALA A 21 -18.14 -8.68 4.38
N ILE A 22 -18.73 -9.73 4.95
CA ILE A 22 -18.76 -9.96 6.39
C ILE A 22 -17.35 -10.23 6.91
N LEU A 23 -16.55 -11.01 6.17
CA LEU A 23 -15.15 -11.26 6.51
C LEU A 23 -14.32 -9.97 6.52
N ILE A 24 -14.47 -9.12 5.50
CA ILE A 24 -13.76 -7.83 5.43
C ILE A 24 -14.18 -6.91 6.58
N ALA A 25 -15.48 -6.86 6.92
CA ALA A 25 -15.98 -6.07 8.03
C ALA A 25 -15.37 -6.52 9.36
N LEU A 26 -15.33 -7.83 9.62
CA LEU A 26 -14.70 -8.42 10.81
C LEU A 26 -13.21 -8.08 10.90
N ILE A 27 -12.46 -8.25 9.81
CA ILE A 27 -11.03 -7.92 9.75
C ILE A 27 -10.81 -6.43 10.03
N THR A 28 -11.66 -5.55 9.48
CA THR A 28 -11.55 -4.10 9.67
C THR A 28 -11.82 -3.69 11.12
N ILE A 29 -12.79 -4.32 11.78
CA ILE A 29 -13.11 -4.08 13.20
C ILE A 29 -11.93 -4.50 14.08
N ILE A 30 -11.39 -5.70 13.85
CA ILE A 30 -10.22 -6.21 14.58
C ILE A 30 -9.02 -5.28 14.34
N PHE A 31 -8.80 -4.87 13.10
CA PHE A 31 -7.73 -3.94 12.73
C PHE A 31 -7.84 -2.61 13.50
N LYS A 32 -9.03 -2.01 13.56
CA LYS A 32 -9.26 -0.77 14.33
C LYS A 32 -9.11 -0.95 15.84
N ALA A 33 -9.46 -2.12 16.37
CA ALA A 33 -9.30 -2.43 17.79
C ALA A 33 -7.82 -2.62 18.19
N VAL A 34 -6.97 -3.08 17.27
CA VAL A 34 -5.56 -3.40 17.53
C VAL A 34 -4.61 -2.29 17.10
N ALA A 35 -5.03 -1.39 16.21
CA ALA A 35 -4.21 -0.29 15.74
C ALA A 35 -3.88 0.70 16.87
N LYS A 36 -2.63 0.65 17.37
CA LYS A 36 -2.07 1.68 18.25
C LYS A 36 -1.90 3.00 17.48
N LYS A 37 -2.16 4.10 18.19
CA LYS A 37 -1.91 5.48 17.74
C LYS A 37 -0.42 5.64 17.46
N GLU A 38 -0.06 5.93 16.22
CA GLU A 38 1.34 6.10 15.78
C GLU A 38 2.00 7.22 16.60
N GLY A 39 3.08 6.87 17.31
CA GLY A 39 3.88 7.79 18.11
C GLY A 39 4.75 8.67 17.21
N SER A 40 4.89 9.93 17.60
CA SER A 40 5.65 10.97 16.88
C SER A 40 7.09 10.52 16.62
N MET A 41 7.54 10.65 15.37
CA MET A 41 8.96 10.52 15.00
C MET A 41 9.81 11.52 15.81
N SER A 42 10.94 11.04 16.36
CA SER A 42 11.93 11.86 17.04
C SER A 42 12.63 12.81 16.06
N GLU A 43 12.87 14.05 16.49
CA GLU A 43 13.59 15.11 15.76
C GLU A 43 15.05 14.73 15.44
N ASP A 44 15.62 13.72 16.10
CA ASP A 44 17.00 13.26 15.88
C ASP A 44 17.25 12.62 14.50
N ALA A 45 16.18 12.30 13.75
CA ALA A 45 16.27 11.74 12.41
C ALA A 45 16.42 12.81 11.30
N ILE A 46 16.45 14.11 11.65
CA ILE A 46 16.34 15.21 10.67
C ILE A 46 17.69 15.90 10.39
N VAL A 47 18.69 15.82 11.28
CA VAL A 47 19.91 16.64 11.17
C VAL A 47 21.17 15.79 10.96
N MET A 48 21.83 16.00 9.82
CA MET A 48 23.07 15.32 9.46
C MET A 48 24.25 16.00 10.18
N TYR A 49 24.62 15.49 11.36
CA TYR A 49 25.86 15.91 12.03
C TYR A 49 27.08 15.34 11.30
N ILE A 50 27.82 16.19 10.60
CA ILE A 50 29.14 15.82 10.06
C ILE A 50 30.21 16.50 10.91
N GLY A 51 30.74 15.75 11.88
CA GLY A 51 32.16 15.74 12.24
C GLY A 51 32.88 17.01 12.71
N GLY A 52 32.24 18.17 12.84
CA GLY A 52 32.89 19.39 13.36
C GLY A 52 33.97 19.99 12.45
N GLU A 53 33.97 19.69 11.15
CA GLU A 53 34.95 20.19 10.18
C GLU A 53 34.45 21.46 9.46
N HIS A 54 35.37 22.37 9.11
CA HIS A 54 35.06 23.66 8.48
C HIS A 54 34.76 23.50 6.98
N GLU A 55 33.67 24.11 6.49
CA GLU A 55 33.14 23.98 5.11
C GLU A 55 34.14 24.34 4.00
N SER A 56 35.23 25.03 4.34
CA SER A 56 36.28 25.46 3.40
C SER A 56 37.12 24.31 2.82
N ILE A 57 37.00 23.08 3.35
CA ILE A 57 37.72 21.90 2.84
C ILE A 57 37.01 21.31 1.60
N LEU A 58 35.73 21.65 1.38
CA LEU A 58 34.96 21.21 0.22
C LEU A 58 35.24 22.08 -0.99
N THR A 59 36.44 21.96 -1.57
CA THR A 59 36.70 22.48 -2.92
C THR A 59 35.92 21.64 -3.93
N LEU A 60 34.70 22.08 -4.22
CA LEU A 60 33.81 21.47 -5.21
C LEU A 60 34.45 21.55 -6.60
N LYS A 61 35.00 20.43 -7.08
CA LYS A 61 35.22 20.24 -8.52
C LYS A 61 33.85 20.30 -9.20
N PHE A 62 33.61 21.35 -9.99
CA PHE A 62 32.39 21.47 -10.78
C PHE A 62 32.23 20.22 -11.67
N PRO A 63 31.18 19.40 -11.47
CA PRO A 63 30.96 18.22 -12.29
C PRO A 63 30.59 18.62 -13.73
N SER A 64 30.94 17.80 -14.71
CA SER A 64 30.41 17.97 -16.07
C SER A 64 28.88 17.87 -16.06
N SER A 65 28.21 18.56 -17.00
CA SER A 65 26.75 18.53 -17.13
C SER A 65 26.18 17.11 -17.19
N ASP A 66 26.88 16.21 -17.89
CA ASP A 66 26.52 14.79 -17.98
C ASP A 66 26.66 14.08 -16.63
N ALA A 67 27.76 14.32 -15.90
CA ALA A 67 27.93 13.74 -14.56
C ALA A 67 26.84 14.23 -13.60
N LEU A 68 26.40 15.49 -13.75
CA LEU A 68 25.35 16.09 -12.94
C LEU A 68 23.97 15.51 -13.29
N TYR A 69 23.67 15.35 -14.59
CA TYR A 69 22.46 14.68 -15.07
C TYR A 69 22.37 13.24 -14.53
N TRP A 70 23.42 12.45 -14.70
CA TRP A 70 23.45 11.06 -14.23
C TRP A 70 23.43 10.98 -12.70
N ALA A 71 24.05 11.91 -11.99
CA ALA A 71 24.01 11.94 -10.52
C ALA A 71 22.60 12.24 -10.01
N VAL A 72 21.90 13.20 -10.61
CA VAL A 72 20.50 13.51 -10.26
C VAL A 72 19.61 12.33 -10.57
N LEU A 73 19.71 11.77 -11.77
CA LEU A 73 18.92 10.61 -12.20
C LEU A 73 19.15 9.43 -11.24
N LYS A 74 20.41 9.07 -10.98
CA LYS A 74 20.78 7.98 -10.07
C LYS A 74 20.29 8.22 -8.65
N ARG A 75 20.33 9.47 -8.15
CA ARG A 75 19.83 9.82 -6.82
C ARG A 75 18.32 9.69 -6.74
N VAL A 76 17.58 10.17 -7.75
CA VAL A 76 16.12 10.05 -7.81
C VAL A 76 15.72 8.59 -7.88
N PHE A 77 16.27 7.81 -8.80
CA PHE A 77 15.94 6.38 -8.91
C PHE A 77 16.33 5.58 -7.67
N ARG A 78 17.50 5.87 -7.07
CA ARG A 78 17.90 5.21 -5.82
C ARG A 78 16.94 5.55 -4.68
N ASN A 79 16.49 6.80 -4.57
CA ASN A 79 15.53 7.21 -3.55
C ASN A 79 14.16 6.54 -3.77
N VAL A 80 13.67 6.52 -5.01
CA VAL A 80 12.41 5.86 -5.37
C VAL A 80 12.49 4.36 -5.10
N TYR A 81 13.58 3.71 -5.51
CA TYR A 81 13.83 2.29 -5.27
C TYR A 81 13.88 1.97 -3.78
N ASN A 82 14.65 2.73 -3.01
CA ASN A 82 14.74 2.55 -1.56
C ASN A 82 13.39 2.81 -0.88
N TYR A 83 12.65 3.83 -1.32
CA TYR A 83 11.31 4.10 -0.81
C TYR A 83 10.37 2.92 -1.09
N LEU A 84 10.32 2.43 -2.33
CA LEU A 84 9.47 1.30 -2.70
C LEU A 84 9.82 0.04 -1.90
N ILE A 85 11.12 -0.28 -1.76
CA ILE A 85 11.53 -1.43 -0.95
C ILE A 85 11.17 -1.24 0.51
N ASN A 86 11.49 -0.08 1.10
CA ASN A 86 11.25 0.14 2.53
C ASN A 86 9.76 0.25 2.85
N SER A 87 8.93 0.77 1.95
CA SER A 87 7.49 0.88 2.12
C SER A 87 6.74 -0.41 1.81
N LEU A 88 7.21 -1.23 0.87
CA LEU A 88 6.55 -2.49 0.50
C LEU A 88 7.05 -3.68 1.31
N HIS A 89 8.30 -3.65 1.77
CA HIS A 89 8.96 -4.73 2.51
C HIS A 89 9.31 -4.26 3.92
N THR A 90 8.34 -3.74 4.66
CA THR A 90 8.54 -3.38 6.09
C THR A 90 8.77 -4.60 6.98
N GLY A 91 8.48 -5.82 6.49
CA GLY A 91 8.54 -7.06 7.28
C GLY A 91 7.45 -7.14 8.35
N ASN A 92 6.62 -6.11 8.47
CA ASN A 92 5.52 -6.04 9.41
C ASN A 92 4.25 -6.63 8.78
N VAL A 93 3.74 -7.70 9.39
CA VAL A 93 2.51 -8.38 8.94
C VAL A 93 1.31 -7.42 8.92
N LEU A 94 1.32 -6.40 9.78
CA LEU A 94 0.24 -5.42 9.88
C LEU A 94 0.16 -4.50 8.65
N ASP A 95 1.30 -4.11 8.06
CA ASP A 95 1.35 -3.29 6.85
C ASP A 95 0.91 -4.09 5.63
N TRP A 96 1.28 -5.37 5.58
CA TRP A 96 0.78 -6.30 4.55
C TRP A 96 -0.74 -6.46 4.65
N LEU A 97 -1.28 -6.63 5.86
CA LEU A 97 -2.74 -6.69 6.10
C LEU A 97 -3.44 -5.39 5.71
N ARG A 98 -2.86 -4.22 6.02
CA ARG A 98 -3.37 -2.90 5.58
C ARG A 98 -3.43 -2.83 4.05
N TYR A 99 -2.35 -3.20 3.37
CA TYR A 99 -2.29 -3.20 1.91
C TYR A 99 -3.33 -4.16 1.31
N MET A 100 -3.41 -5.38 1.81
CA MET A 100 -4.36 -6.38 1.33
C MET A 100 -5.81 -5.96 1.58
N SER A 101 -6.14 -5.47 2.78
CA SER A 101 -7.50 -5.00 3.08
C SER A 101 -7.93 -3.83 2.20
N MET A 102 -7.01 -2.91 1.86
CA MET A 102 -7.28 -1.83 0.91
C MET A 102 -7.61 -2.37 -0.49
N TRP A 103 -6.82 -3.33 -1.00
CA TRP A 103 -7.07 -3.95 -2.30
C TRP A 103 -8.36 -4.76 -2.34
N TYR A 104 -8.64 -5.54 -1.28
CA TYR A 104 -9.91 -6.26 -1.17
C TYR A 104 -11.09 -5.31 -1.08
N GLY A 105 -10.98 -4.22 -0.32
CA GLY A 105 -11.99 -3.17 -0.26
C GLY A 105 -12.25 -2.54 -1.63
N PHE A 106 -11.20 -2.21 -2.37
CA PHE A 106 -11.32 -1.69 -3.73
C PHE A 106 -12.02 -2.66 -4.68
N LEU A 107 -11.58 -3.93 -4.72
CA LEU A 107 -12.18 -4.96 -5.55
C LEU A 107 -13.63 -5.23 -5.17
N MET A 108 -13.95 -5.19 -3.87
CA MET A 108 -15.31 -5.30 -3.34
C MET A 108 -16.19 -4.16 -3.85
N THR A 109 -15.73 -2.90 -3.75
CA THR A 109 -16.47 -1.74 -4.28
C THR A 109 -16.69 -1.88 -5.78
N LEU A 110 -15.66 -2.29 -6.54
CA LEU A 110 -15.75 -2.52 -7.97
C LEU A 110 -16.76 -3.62 -8.30
N ALA A 111 -16.75 -4.73 -7.56
CA ALA A 111 -17.71 -5.81 -7.73
C ALA A 111 -19.16 -5.36 -7.45
N ILE A 112 -19.38 -4.55 -6.42
CA ILE A 112 -20.69 -3.95 -6.15
C ILE A 112 -21.11 -3.02 -7.28
N MET A 113 -20.23 -2.14 -7.76
CA MET A 113 -20.53 -1.25 -8.88
C MET A 113 -20.91 -2.03 -10.14
N VAL A 114 -20.14 -3.05 -10.49
CA VAL A 114 -20.45 -3.94 -11.62
C VAL A 114 -21.78 -4.66 -11.42
N SER A 115 -22.05 -5.16 -10.21
CA SER A 115 -23.32 -5.83 -9.89
C SER A 115 -24.52 -4.87 -10.04
N ILE A 116 -24.37 -3.62 -9.60
CA ILE A 116 -25.38 -2.57 -9.79
C ILE A 116 -25.57 -2.29 -11.28
N LEU A 117 -24.49 -2.14 -12.05
CA LEU A 117 -24.57 -1.92 -13.50
C LEU A 117 -25.28 -3.07 -14.21
N VAL A 118 -24.97 -4.32 -13.86
CA VAL A 118 -25.65 -5.52 -14.40
C VAL A 118 -27.14 -5.53 -14.06
N VAL A 119 -27.53 -5.10 -12.85
CA VAL A 119 -28.94 -5.00 -12.48
C VAL A 119 -29.65 -3.86 -13.21
N LEU A 120 -28.99 -2.71 -13.39
CA LEU A 120 -29.59 -1.52 -13.99
C LEU A 120 -29.69 -1.57 -15.51
N TYR A 121 -28.68 -2.13 -16.17
CA TYR A 121 -28.62 -2.23 -17.63
C TYR A 121 -29.04 -3.61 -18.16
N GLY A 122 -29.44 -4.53 -17.27
CA GLY A 122 -29.92 -5.86 -17.63
C GLY A 122 -28.79 -6.84 -17.97
N TRP A 123 -29.02 -8.14 -18.09
CA TRP A 123 -29.90 -8.71 -19.13
C TRP A 123 -29.83 -7.93 -20.44
#